data_AF-A0A661NAK8-F1
#
_entry.id   AF-A0A661NAK8-F1
#
_cell.length_a   1.000
_cell.length_b   1.000
_cell.length_c   1.000
_cell.angle_alpha   90.00
_cell.angle_beta   90.00
_cell.angle_gamma   90.00
#
_symmetry.space_group_name_H-M   'P 1'
#
loop_
_entity.id
_entity.type
_entity.pdbx_description
1 polymer ?
#
loop_
_entity_poly.entity_id
_entity_poly.type
_entity_poly.pdbx_seq_one_letter_code
_entity_poly.pdbx_strand_id
1 'polypeptide(L)'
;MSDPSQGVLHVWVHGARPEVHDYHSGNEGDFERLAAQLGEARRSGIECIATTILTRSNLAVIGEVPAFLAARGIRAWRVAVPRTDDRASAEVFVRLALALPYALHALTRASRSGIETYVTGAPLCLLGPFAAHALATTVGAYGDACEACPAQSACPGVDASYLARFDGDELRPRNPPPPPSPPRTERWVSSFTDPTYEPPAAKNRAR
;
A
#
# COMPACT_ATOMS: atom_id res chain seq x y z
N MET A 1 4.21 -34.71 9.76
CA MET A 1 4.51 -33.88 8.58
C MET A 1 3.30 -33.00 8.39
N SER A 2 3.34 -31.77 8.90
CA SER A 2 2.19 -30.85 8.89
C SER A 2 1.90 -30.43 7.46
N ASP A 3 0.63 -30.50 7.06
CA ASP A 3 0.14 -30.09 5.75
C ASP A 3 0.43 -28.59 5.54
N PRO A 4 1.20 -28.19 4.51
CA PRO A 4 1.50 -26.79 4.21
C PRO A 4 0.32 -26.00 3.63
N SER A 5 -0.90 -26.55 3.64
CA SER A 5 -2.13 -25.86 3.25
C SER A 5 -2.63 -24.79 4.25
N GLN A 6 -1.87 -24.47 5.30
CA GLN A 6 -2.20 -23.36 6.19
C GLN A 6 -2.26 -22.05 5.40
N GLY A 7 -3.47 -21.51 5.26
CA GLY A 7 -3.73 -20.27 4.54
C GLY A 7 -2.92 -19.10 5.09
N VAL A 8 -2.61 -18.15 4.22
CA VAL A 8 -1.92 -16.91 4.61
C VAL A 8 -2.94 -15.95 5.23
N LEU A 9 -2.62 -15.39 6.40
CA LEU A 9 -3.44 -14.35 7.01
C LEU A 9 -3.05 -12.97 6.42
N HIS A 10 -3.98 -12.36 5.69
CA HIS A 10 -3.84 -10.97 5.24
C HIS A 10 -4.49 -10.02 6.23
N VAL A 11 -3.73 -9.03 6.71
CA VAL A 11 -4.21 -7.97 7.61
C VAL A 11 -4.05 -6.58 7.02
N TRP A 12 -4.90 -5.66 7.48
CA TRP A 12 -4.76 -4.24 7.23
C TRP A 12 -4.01 -3.59 8.39
N VAL A 13 -3.05 -2.71 8.09
CA VAL A 13 -2.27 -1.99 9.09
C VAL A 13 -2.21 -0.53 8.67
N HIS A 14 -3.07 0.31 9.26
CA HIS A 14 -3.14 1.73 8.89
C HIS A 14 -2.12 2.61 9.62
N GLY A 15 -1.55 2.14 10.72
CA GLY A 15 -0.51 2.79 11.52
C GLY A 15 0.03 1.85 12.59
N ALA A 16 1.16 2.22 13.20
CA ALA A 16 1.80 1.44 14.26
C ALA A 16 1.30 1.78 15.68
N ARG A 17 0.30 2.67 15.78
CA ARG A 17 -0.28 3.16 17.02
C ARG A 17 -1.80 3.01 17.02
N PRO A 18 -2.43 2.77 18.18
CA PRO A 18 -3.88 2.62 18.28
C PRO A 18 -4.65 3.77 17.67
N GLU A 19 -4.29 5.02 17.98
CA GLU A 19 -5.02 6.21 17.56
C GLU A 19 -5.07 6.40 16.05
N VAL A 20 -4.01 6.01 15.33
CA VAL A 20 -3.96 6.10 13.86
C VAL A 20 -4.70 4.94 13.22
N HIS A 21 -4.53 3.74 13.77
CA HIS A 21 -5.17 2.55 13.22
C HIS A 21 -6.69 2.59 13.37
N ASP A 22 -7.16 2.87 14.58
CA ASP A 22 -8.59 2.89 14.93
C ASP A 22 -9.33 4.03 14.22
N TYR A 23 -8.65 5.16 13.98
CA TYR A 23 -9.19 6.24 13.16
C TYR A 23 -9.52 5.76 11.74
N HIS A 24 -8.63 4.97 11.14
CA HIS A 24 -8.79 4.48 9.78
C HIS A 24 -9.69 3.26 9.66
N SER A 25 -9.72 2.37 10.66
CA SER A 25 -10.67 1.24 10.71
C SER A 25 -12.09 1.70 11.02
N GLY A 26 -12.24 2.87 11.65
CA GLY A 26 -13.52 3.40 12.09
C GLY A 26 -13.99 2.86 13.44
N ASN A 27 -13.26 1.96 14.11
CA ASN A 27 -13.65 1.46 15.44
C ASN A 27 -12.50 1.49 16.44
N GLU A 28 -12.84 1.90 17.66
CA GLU A 28 -11.93 1.86 18.80
C GLU A 28 -11.58 0.42 19.17
N GLY A 29 -10.31 0.18 19.51
CA GLY A 29 -9.77 -1.12 19.88
C GLY A 29 -9.50 -2.06 18.70
N ASP A 30 -9.66 -1.64 17.45
CA ASP A 30 -9.27 -2.45 16.27
C ASP A 30 -7.77 -2.78 16.30
N PHE A 31 -6.93 -1.84 16.71
CA PHE A 31 -5.51 -2.06 16.82
C PHE A 31 -5.15 -3.20 17.79
N GLU A 32 -5.81 -3.25 18.94
CA GLU A 32 -5.58 -4.31 19.92
C GLU A 32 -6.09 -5.67 19.40
N ARG A 33 -7.24 -5.68 18.72
CA ARG A 33 -7.74 -6.90 18.03
C ARG A 33 -6.75 -7.38 16.97
N LEU A 34 -6.23 -6.48 16.13
CA LEU A 34 -5.19 -6.78 15.15
C LEU A 34 -3.93 -7.35 15.82
N ALA A 35 -3.46 -6.72 16.90
CA ALA A 35 -2.27 -7.19 17.62
C ALA A 35 -2.48 -8.58 18.21
N ALA A 36 -3.64 -8.86 18.81
CA ALA A 36 -4.01 -10.16 19.33
C ALA A 36 -4.09 -11.22 18.21
N GLN A 37 -4.72 -10.89 17.07
CA GLN A 37 -4.83 -11.76 15.91
C GLN A 37 -3.46 -12.16 15.36
N LEU A 38 -2.54 -11.20 15.22
CA LEU A 38 -1.17 -11.47 14.77
C LEU A 38 -0.38 -12.30 15.79
N GLY A 39 -0.61 -12.10 17.09
CA GLY A 39 -0.03 -12.93 18.14
C GLY A 39 -0.51 -14.39 18.09
N GLU A 40 -1.80 -14.61 17.83
CA GLU A 40 -2.37 -15.95 17.64
C GLU A 40 -1.84 -16.62 16.38
N ALA A 41 -1.88 -15.92 15.24
CA ALA A 41 -1.37 -16.45 13.97
C ALA A 41 0.09 -16.89 14.09
N ARG A 42 0.93 -16.07 14.74
CA ARG A 42 2.33 -16.41 15.02
C ARG A 42 2.47 -17.65 15.90
N ARG A 43 1.68 -17.79 16.98
CA ARG A 43 1.70 -18.99 17.84
C ARG A 43 1.25 -20.25 17.10
N SER A 44 0.34 -20.08 16.14
CA SER A 44 -0.20 -21.16 15.31
C SER A 44 0.65 -21.48 14.07
N GLY A 45 1.76 -20.76 13.84
CA GLY A 45 2.62 -20.96 12.67
C GLY A 45 2.05 -20.43 11.36
N ILE A 46 0.93 -19.69 11.41
CA ILE A 46 0.28 -19.08 10.25
C ILE A 46 1.13 -17.90 9.79
N GLU A 47 1.46 -17.87 8.50
CA GLU A 47 2.18 -16.75 7.91
C GLU A 47 1.24 -15.57 7.68
N CYS A 48 1.73 -14.37 8.00
CA CYS A 48 0.95 -13.14 7.90
C CYS A 48 1.57 -12.19 6.87
N ILE A 49 0.71 -11.53 6.11
CA ILE A 49 1.06 -10.42 5.21
C ILE A 49 0.23 -9.19 5.54
N ALA A 50 0.75 -8.01 5.26
CA ALA A 50 0.10 -6.75 5.60
C ALA A 50 -0.14 -5.86 4.39
N THR A 51 -1.22 -5.09 4.41
CA THR A 51 -1.40 -3.92 3.53
C THR A 51 -1.60 -2.65 4.34
N THR A 52 -0.97 -1.57 3.88
CA THR A 52 -1.21 -0.20 4.35
C THR A 52 -1.69 0.63 3.19
N ILE A 53 -2.86 1.26 3.32
CA ILE A 53 -3.33 2.26 2.37
C ILE A 53 -2.69 3.60 2.73
N LEU A 54 -2.00 4.22 1.78
CA LEU A 54 -1.29 5.46 1.96
C LEU A 54 -2.28 6.63 1.94
N THR A 55 -2.46 7.30 3.06
CA THR A 55 -3.38 8.43 3.19
C THR A 55 -2.64 9.66 3.70
N ARG A 56 -3.28 10.83 3.61
CA ARG A 56 -2.74 12.05 4.23
C ARG A 56 -2.50 11.90 5.74
N SER A 57 -3.40 11.24 6.46
CA SER A 57 -3.37 11.15 7.92
C SER A 57 -2.37 10.13 8.46
N ASN A 58 -1.99 9.10 7.69
CA ASN A 58 -0.97 8.15 8.12
C ASN A 58 0.42 8.38 7.51
N LEU A 59 0.55 9.29 6.53
CA LEU A 59 1.81 9.58 5.85
C LEU A 59 2.95 9.91 6.84
N ALA A 60 2.67 10.77 7.83
CA ALA A 60 3.69 11.23 8.78
C ALA A 60 4.21 10.12 9.71
N VAL A 61 3.44 9.05 9.89
CA VAL A 61 3.74 7.96 10.84
C VAL A 61 4.05 6.63 10.15
N ILE A 62 3.96 6.56 8.82
CA ILE A 62 4.20 5.31 8.06
C ILE A 62 5.61 4.74 8.28
N GLY A 63 6.57 5.60 8.66
CA GLY A 63 7.94 5.20 9.01
C GLY A 63 8.06 4.31 10.25
N GLU A 64 7.01 4.21 11.07
CA GLU A 64 6.95 3.38 12.29
C GLU A 64 6.45 1.96 12.00
N VAL A 65 5.64 1.80 10.95
CA VAL A 65 5.03 0.53 10.55
C VAL A 65 6.06 -0.59 10.35
N PRO A 66 7.23 -0.38 9.72
CA PRO A 66 8.23 -1.44 9.56
C PRO A 66 8.63 -2.16 10.85
N ALA A 67 8.85 -1.40 11.93
CA ALA A 67 9.25 -1.98 13.21
C ALA A 67 8.11 -2.79 13.84
N PHE A 68 6.87 -2.27 13.76
CA PHE A 68 5.66 -2.95 14.21
C PHE A 68 5.46 -4.29 13.49
N LEU A 69 5.61 -4.31 12.16
CA LEU A 69 5.44 -5.50 11.33
C LEU A 69 6.53 -6.54 11.61
N ALA A 70 7.80 -6.11 11.70
CA ALA A 70 8.92 -7.00 11.99
C ALA A 70 8.77 -7.69 13.34
N ALA A 71 8.36 -6.96 14.38
CA ALA A 71 8.11 -7.52 15.72
C ALA A 71 7.02 -8.61 15.73
N ARG A 72 6.11 -8.58 14.75
CA ARG A 72 4.98 -9.52 14.61
C ARG A 72 5.22 -10.64 13.60
N GLY A 73 6.41 -10.68 12.98
CA GLY A 73 6.78 -11.76 12.06
C GLY A 73 6.07 -11.71 10.70
N ILE A 74 5.62 -10.52 10.28
CA ILE A 74 5.03 -10.31 8.95
C ILE A 74 6.06 -10.69 7.87
N ARG A 75 5.63 -11.42 6.84
CA ARG A 75 6.48 -11.90 5.75
C ARG A 75 6.54 -10.94 4.57
N ALA A 76 5.41 -10.33 4.24
CA ALA A 76 5.29 -9.39 3.16
C ALA A 76 4.44 -8.18 3.55
N TRP A 77 4.78 -7.01 2.99
CA TRP A 77 4.07 -5.77 3.20
C TRP A 77 3.88 -5.01 1.90
N ARG A 78 2.63 -4.65 1.63
CA ARG A 78 2.24 -3.82 0.50
C ARG A 78 1.80 -2.44 0.98
N VAL A 79 2.36 -1.40 0.37
CA VAL A 79 1.79 -0.04 0.46
C VAL A 79 0.94 0.22 -0.78
N ALA A 80 -0.33 0.56 -0.58
CA ALA A 80 -1.28 0.82 -1.66
C ALA A 80 -1.59 2.31 -1.73
N VAL A 81 -1.46 2.89 -2.93
CA VAL A 81 -2.06 4.20 -3.23
C VAL A 81 -3.58 3.99 -3.34
N PRO A 82 -4.41 4.82 -2.66
CA PRO A 82 -5.85 4.70 -2.74
C PRO A 82 -6.34 4.76 -4.18
N ARG A 83 -7.41 4.02 -4.46
CA ARG A 83 -8.25 4.20 -5.65
C ARG A 83 -9.68 4.34 -5.15
N THR A 84 -10.46 5.23 -5.74
CA THR A 84 -11.86 5.45 -5.33
C THR A 84 -12.74 5.66 -6.55
N ASP A 85 -13.92 5.05 -6.48
CA ASP A 85 -15.00 5.28 -7.46
C ASP A 85 -15.82 6.53 -7.12
N ASP A 86 -15.60 7.12 -5.94
CA ASP A 86 -16.32 8.30 -5.47
C ASP A 86 -15.43 9.56 -5.42
N ARG A 87 -16.05 10.73 -5.65
CA ARG A 87 -15.36 12.01 -5.48
C ARG A 87 -15.26 12.45 -4.02
N ALA A 88 -16.15 11.96 -3.16
CA ALA A 88 -16.18 12.35 -1.74
C ALA A 88 -14.94 11.86 -0.98
N SER A 89 -14.39 10.70 -1.36
CA SER A 89 -13.17 10.13 -0.76
C SER A 89 -11.90 10.68 -1.38
N ALA A 90 -12.01 11.54 -2.41
CA ALA A 90 -10.85 12.20 -2.98
C ALA A 90 -10.10 13.05 -1.94
N GLU A 91 -10.75 13.43 -0.82
CA GLU A 91 -10.11 14.10 0.31
C GLU A 91 -8.92 13.33 0.89
N VAL A 92 -8.94 12.01 0.79
CA VAL A 92 -7.88 11.10 1.27
C VAL A 92 -6.62 11.21 0.42
N PHE A 93 -6.74 11.67 -0.83
CA PHE A 93 -5.58 11.84 -1.69
C PHE A 93 -4.62 12.92 -1.18
N VAL A 94 -3.35 12.58 -1.32
CA VAL A 94 -2.19 13.43 -1.12
C VAL A 94 -1.39 13.40 -2.42
N ARG A 95 -0.72 14.50 -2.77
CA ARG A 95 0.20 14.51 -3.91
C ARG A 95 1.19 13.37 -3.78
N LEU A 96 1.28 12.50 -4.78
CA LEU A 96 2.08 11.28 -4.69
C LEU A 96 3.57 11.62 -4.67
N ALA A 97 4.02 12.69 -5.33
CA ALA A 97 5.41 13.15 -5.24
C ALA A 97 5.79 13.58 -3.81
N LEU A 98 4.81 14.03 -3.00
CA LEU A 98 5.02 14.32 -1.58
C LEU A 98 4.98 13.04 -0.73
N ALA A 99 4.06 12.12 -1.01
CA ALA A 99 3.76 10.99 -0.15
C ALA A 99 4.68 9.78 -0.36
N LEU A 100 5.00 9.46 -1.61
CA LEU A 100 5.79 8.29 -1.97
C LEU A 100 7.19 8.27 -1.34
N PRO A 101 7.94 9.38 -1.20
CA PRO A 101 9.24 9.35 -0.53
C PRO A 101 9.19 8.74 0.88
N TYR A 102 8.16 9.04 1.68
CA TYR A 102 7.99 8.47 3.01
C TYR A 102 7.66 6.97 2.96
N ALA A 103 6.76 6.58 2.05
CA ALA A 103 6.40 5.17 1.85
C ALA A 103 7.61 4.34 1.39
N LEU A 104 8.36 4.81 0.39
CA LEU A 104 9.54 4.14 -0.13
C LEU A 104 10.67 4.03 0.91
N HIS A 105 10.84 5.07 1.74
CA HIS A 105 11.74 4.99 2.88
C HIS A 105 11.31 3.91 3.88
N ALA A 106 10.02 3.84 4.21
CA ALA A 106 9.48 2.81 5.09
C ALA A 106 9.65 1.40 4.51
N LEU A 107 9.38 1.20 3.21
CA LEU A 107 9.60 -0.09 2.53
C LEU A 107 11.08 -0.50 2.56
N THR A 108 12.01 0.45 2.39
CA THR A 108 13.45 0.17 2.51
C THR A 108 13.80 -0.33 3.91
N ARG A 109 13.23 0.29 4.96
CA ARG A 109 13.43 -0.16 6.35
C ARG A 109 12.85 -1.54 6.60
N ALA A 110 11.65 -1.82 6.09
CA ALA A 110 11.03 -3.14 6.21
C ALA A 110 11.84 -4.24 5.50
N SER A 111 12.35 -3.95 4.30
CA SER A 111 13.19 -4.89 3.53
C SER A 111 14.48 -5.25 4.26
N ARG A 112 15.10 -4.30 4.97
CA ARG A 112 16.29 -4.56 5.82
C ARG A 112 15.99 -5.51 6.99
N SER A 113 14.73 -5.63 7.40
CA SER A 113 14.27 -6.58 8.41
C SER A 113 13.80 -7.91 7.81
N GLY A 114 14.04 -8.15 6.51
CA GLY A 114 13.65 -9.38 5.83
C GLY A 114 12.19 -9.46 5.40
N ILE A 115 11.44 -8.34 5.45
CA ILE A 115 10.06 -8.28 4.95
C ILE A 115 10.09 -8.04 3.44
N GLU A 116 9.37 -8.84 2.67
CA GLU A 116 9.17 -8.59 1.23
C GLU A 116 8.27 -7.38 1.03
N THR A 117 8.65 -6.45 0.16
CA THR A 117 7.97 -5.15 0.06
C THR A 117 7.46 -4.83 -1.33
N TYR A 118 6.25 -4.29 -1.38
CA TYR A 118 5.53 -4.04 -2.62
C TYR A 118 4.82 -2.68 -2.59
N VAL A 119 4.60 -2.11 -3.79
CA VAL A 119 3.77 -0.92 -4.00
C VAL A 119 2.67 -1.24 -5.01
N THR A 120 1.46 -0.73 -4.78
CA THR A 120 0.34 -0.81 -5.74
C THR A 120 -0.26 0.56 -5.98
N GLY A 121 -0.81 0.78 -7.19
CA GLY A 121 -1.52 2.01 -7.57
C GLY A 121 -0.66 3.26 -7.75
N ALA A 122 0.66 3.19 -7.55
CA ALA A 122 1.56 4.30 -7.77
C ALA A 122 2.07 4.33 -9.22
N PRO A 123 2.11 5.49 -9.89
CA PRO A 123 2.62 5.60 -11.25
C PRO A 123 4.13 5.35 -11.25
N LEU A 124 4.62 4.59 -12.24
CA LEU A 124 6.03 4.18 -12.27
C LEU A 124 6.99 5.38 -12.28
N CYS A 125 6.61 6.51 -12.88
CA CYS A 125 7.44 7.72 -12.92
C CYS A 125 7.77 8.31 -11.55
N LEU A 126 6.99 8.01 -10.51
CA LEU A 126 7.24 8.48 -9.15
C LEU A 126 7.92 7.45 -8.23
N LEU A 127 8.13 6.22 -8.71
CA LEU A 127 8.79 5.16 -7.92
C LEU A 127 10.32 5.16 -8.05
N GLY A 128 10.86 5.85 -9.06
CA GLY A 128 12.30 5.86 -9.33
C GLY A 128 12.88 4.43 -9.39
N PRO A 129 13.90 4.10 -8.56
CA PRO A 129 14.51 2.77 -8.52
C PRO A 129 13.58 1.70 -7.92
N PHE A 130 12.52 2.07 -7.21
CA PHE A 130 11.56 1.14 -6.63
C PHE A 130 10.50 0.66 -7.61
N ALA A 131 10.58 1.03 -8.90
CA ALA A 131 9.63 0.59 -9.91
C ALA A 131 9.51 -0.94 -10.03
N ALA A 132 10.58 -1.69 -9.71
CA ALA A 132 10.55 -3.15 -9.67
C ALA A 132 9.73 -3.73 -8.49
N HIS A 133 9.38 -2.91 -7.49
CA HIS A 133 8.48 -3.29 -6.39
C HIS A 133 7.00 -3.04 -6.71
N ALA A 134 6.70 -2.45 -7.88
CA ALA A 134 5.32 -2.21 -8.29
C ALA A 134 4.66 -3.55 -8.64
N LEU A 135 3.52 -3.84 -8.01
CA LEU A 135 2.66 -4.93 -8.42
C LEU A 135 1.68 -4.47 -9.49
N ALA A 136 1.37 -5.38 -10.41
CA ALA A 136 0.28 -5.18 -11.35
C ALA A 136 -1.03 -4.96 -10.58
N THR A 137 -1.85 -4.06 -11.09
CA THR A 137 -3.17 -3.72 -10.58
C THR A 137 -4.01 -3.27 -11.78
N THR A 138 -5.31 -3.04 -11.56
CA THR A 138 -6.18 -2.44 -12.57
C THR A 138 -5.55 -1.16 -13.12
N VAL A 139 -5.53 -1.07 -14.45
CA VAL A 139 -5.02 0.09 -15.17
C VAL A 139 -5.86 1.31 -14.81
N GLY A 140 -5.18 2.36 -14.35
CA GLY A 140 -5.79 3.64 -14.01
C GLY A 140 -5.89 4.60 -15.18
N ALA A 141 -6.11 5.86 -14.84
CA ALA A 141 -6.08 6.97 -15.78
C ALA A 141 -4.64 7.48 -15.99
N TYR A 142 -4.44 8.16 -17.12
CA TYR A 142 -3.19 8.77 -17.54
C TYR A 142 -3.43 10.26 -17.83
N GLY A 143 -2.51 11.12 -17.42
CA GLY A 143 -2.56 12.55 -17.79
C GLY A 143 -1.83 12.83 -19.10
N ASP A 144 -1.86 14.07 -19.56
CA ASP A 144 -1.27 14.50 -20.85
C ASP A 144 0.21 14.13 -20.97
N ALA A 145 0.97 14.24 -19.87
CA ALA A 145 2.38 13.84 -19.82
C ALA A 145 2.63 12.34 -20.08
N CYS A 146 1.59 11.51 -20.14
CA CYS A 146 1.68 10.08 -20.37
C CYS A 146 1.36 9.65 -21.81
N GLU A 147 0.82 10.52 -22.67
CA GLU A 147 0.37 10.15 -24.02
C GLU A 147 1.48 9.50 -24.87
N ALA A 148 2.71 10.00 -24.74
CA ALA A 148 3.89 9.47 -25.43
C ALA A 148 4.84 8.71 -24.50
N CYS A 149 4.39 8.28 -23.31
CA CYS A 149 5.26 7.65 -22.32
C CYS A 149 5.58 6.19 -22.72
N PRO A 150 6.86 5.83 -22.94
CA PRO A 150 7.24 4.46 -23.31
C PRO A 150 6.87 3.40 -22.26
N ALA A 151 6.72 3.80 -21.00
CA ALA A 151 6.33 2.91 -19.91
C ALA A 151 4.82 2.74 -19.74
N GLN A 152 3.97 3.40 -20.54
CA GLN A 152 2.52 3.45 -20.32
C GLN A 152 1.89 2.06 -20.24
N SER A 153 2.26 1.14 -21.13
CA SER A 153 1.72 -0.23 -21.18
C SER A 153 2.00 -1.08 -19.93
N ALA A 154 3.03 -0.74 -19.16
CA ALA A 154 3.38 -1.41 -17.91
C ALA A 154 3.06 -0.55 -16.67
N CYS A 155 2.68 0.71 -16.86
CA CYS A 155 2.42 1.64 -15.76
C CYS A 155 0.97 1.47 -15.29
N PRO A 156 0.71 1.32 -13.98
CA PRO A 156 -0.65 1.20 -13.47
C PRO A 156 -1.46 2.50 -13.56
N GLY A 157 -0.84 3.61 -14.03
CA GLY A 157 -1.46 4.93 -14.04
C GLY A 157 -1.71 5.45 -12.63
N VAL A 158 -2.67 6.36 -12.52
CA VAL A 158 -3.20 6.87 -11.25
C VAL A 158 -4.72 6.72 -11.24
N ASP A 159 -5.36 7.01 -10.12
CA ASP A 159 -6.81 7.09 -10.07
C ASP A 159 -7.35 8.28 -10.91
N ALA A 160 -8.53 8.14 -11.51
CA ALA A 160 -9.13 9.23 -12.30
C ALA A 160 -9.49 10.45 -11.44
N SER A 161 -9.98 10.22 -10.22
CA SER A 161 -10.26 11.27 -9.23
C SER A 161 -8.97 11.92 -8.73
N TYR A 162 -7.84 11.20 -8.75
CA TYR A 162 -6.54 11.80 -8.49
C TYR A 162 -6.15 12.82 -9.56
N LEU A 163 -6.27 12.46 -10.85
CA LEU A 163 -5.99 13.39 -11.96
C LEU A 163 -6.91 14.60 -11.93
N ALA A 164 -8.21 14.40 -11.71
CA ALA A 164 -9.17 15.50 -11.61
C ALA A 164 -8.85 16.49 -10.48
N ARG A 165 -8.08 16.05 -9.47
CA ARG A 165 -7.70 16.88 -8.31
C ARG A 165 -6.36 17.60 -8.49
N PHE A 166 -5.37 16.97 -9.13
CA PHE A 166 -4.00 17.46 -9.18
C PHE A 166 -3.46 17.70 -10.60
N ASP A 167 -4.27 17.50 -11.62
CA ASP A 167 -3.97 17.73 -13.04
C ASP A 167 -2.76 16.94 -13.60
N GLY A 168 -2.21 16.02 -12.81
CA GLY A 168 -1.06 15.21 -13.21
C GLY A 168 0.25 15.99 -13.37
N ASP A 169 0.36 17.19 -12.81
CA ASP A 169 1.52 18.09 -12.97
C ASP A 169 2.85 17.51 -12.45
N GLU A 170 2.80 16.50 -11.57
CA GLU A 170 3.94 15.74 -11.05
C GLU A 170 4.29 14.49 -11.89
N LEU A 171 3.44 14.10 -12.84
CA LEU A 171 3.69 12.95 -13.71
C LEU A 171 4.65 13.32 -14.83
N ARG A 172 5.55 12.40 -15.18
CA ARG A 172 6.54 12.58 -16.25
C ARG A 172 6.69 11.30 -17.07
N PRO A 173 6.97 11.41 -18.39
CA PRO A 173 7.39 10.26 -19.17
C PRO A 173 8.61 9.57 -18.54
N ARG A 174 8.67 8.25 -18.65
CA ARG A 174 9.88 7.47 -18.32
C ARG A 174 10.03 6.30 -19.26
N ASN A 175 11.25 5.80 -19.37
CA ASN A 175 11.49 4.49 -19.95
C ASN A 175 10.87 3.40 -19.05
N PRO A 176 10.38 2.29 -19.64
CA PRO A 176 9.94 1.15 -18.86
C PRO A 176 11.06 0.73 -17.91
N PRO A 177 10.75 0.35 -16.65
CA PRO A 177 11.75 -0.29 -15.82
C PRO A 177 12.31 -1.52 -16.55
N PRO A 178 13.56 -1.93 -16.28
CA PRO A 178 13.99 -3.25 -16.70
C PRO A 178 12.97 -4.28 -16.20
N PRO A 179 12.78 -5.39 -16.91
CA PRO A 179 11.95 -6.48 -16.40
C PRO A 179 12.41 -6.79 -14.98
N PRO A 180 11.47 -7.02 -14.04
CA PRO A 180 11.87 -7.34 -12.68
C PRO A 180 12.86 -8.50 -12.74
N SER A 181 13.98 -8.39 -12.01
CA SER A 181 14.80 -9.57 -11.74
C SER A 181 13.87 -10.67 -11.23
N PRO A 182 14.08 -11.94 -11.61
CA PRO A 182 13.17 -13.03 -11.23
C PRO A 182 12.90 -12.91 -9.73
N PRO A 183 11.61 -12.87 -9.34
CA PRO A 183 11.23 -12.29 -8.07
C PRO A 183 11.89 -13.05 -6.93
N ARG A 184 12.30 -12.29 -5.90
CA ARG A 184 12.29 -12.82 -4.55
C ARG A 184 10.82 -13.17 -4.28
N THR A 185 10.51 -14.45 -4.52
CA THR A 185 9.25 -15.15 -4.26
C THR A 185 7.96 -14.39 -4.62
N GLU A 186 7.40 -14.67 -5.80
CA GLU A 186 6.00 -14.36 -6.18
C GLU A 186 4.92 -14.94 -5.23
N ARG A 187 5.35 -15.68 -4.20
CA ARG A 187 4.52 -16.44 -3.25
C ARG A 187 3.37 -15.62 -2.65
N TRP A 188 3.57 -14.31 -2.45
CA TRP A 188 2.59 -13.46 -1.76
C TRP A 188 1.69 -12.68 -2.70
N VAL A 189 2.03 -12.57 -3.99
CA VAL A 189 1.37 -11.64 -4.92
C VAL A 189 -0.11 -11.98 -5.05
N SER A 190 -0.45 -13.27 -5.19
CA SER A 190 -1.83 -13.74 -5.27
C SER A 190 -2.60 -13.62 -3.95
N SER A 191 -1.90 -13.45 -2.83
CA SER A 191 -2.51 -13.32 -1.50
C SER A 191 -2.88 -11.88 -1.16
N PHE A 192 -2.36 -10.90 -1.90
CA PHE A 192 -2.78 -9.52 -1.78
C PHE A 192 -4.09 -9.31 -2.55
N THR A 193 -5.20 -9.13 -1.84
CA THR A 193 -6.47 -8.71 -2.44
C THR A 193 -6.38 -7.28 -2.97
N ASP A 194 -7.01 -6.98 -4.09
CA ASP A 194 -7.03 -5.60 -4.61
C ASP A 194 -7.69 -4.68 -3.57
N PRO A 195 -7.04 -3.56 -3.19
CA PRO A 195 -7.57 -2.69 -2.17
C PRO A 195 -8.61 -1.78 -2.80
N THR A 196 -9.89 -2.14 -2.75
CA THR A 196 -10.94 -1.12 -2.80
C THR A 196 -10.88 -0.37 -1.48
N TYR A 197 -10.38 0.87 -1.51
CA TYR A 197 -10.41 1.69 -0.32
C TYR A 197 -11.85 2.15 -0.08
N GLU A 198 -12.53 1.48 0.84
CA GLU A 198 -13.71 2.05 1.47
C GLU A 198 -13.24 2.98 2.59
N PRO A 199 -13.50 4.28 2.51
CA PRO A 199 -13.20 5.16 3.62
C PRO A 199 -14.00 4.72 4.84
N PRO A 200 -13.48 4.93 6.07
CA PRO A 200 -14.33 4.81 7.23
C PRO A 200 -15.54 5.71 7.00
N ALA A 201 -16.75 5.13 7.09
CA ALA A 201 -18.00 5.87 6.95
C ALA A 201 -17.85 7.16 7.76
N ALA A 202 -18.01 8.31 7.11
CA ALA A 202 -17.82 9.59 7.76
C ALA A 202 -18.70 9.60 9.02
N LYS A 203 -18.08 9.34 10.19
CA LYS A 203 -18.81 9.36 11.46
C LYS A 203 -19.41 10.75 11.49
N ASN A 204 -20.73 10.83 11.37
CA ASN A 204 -21.48 12.08 11.33
C ASN A 204 -20.88 12.99 12.39
N ARG A 205 -20.05 13.95 11.96
CA ARG A 205 -19.48 14.96 12.84
C ARG A 205 -20.66 15.86 13.15
N ALA A 206 -21.49 15.44 14.12
CA ALA A 206 -22.47 16.28 14.74
C ALA A 206 -21.70 17.50 15.24
N ARG A 207 -21.85 18.61 14.50
CA ARG A 207 -21.41 19.94 14.89
C ARG A 207 -22.39 20.51 15.90
#